data_AF-A0A1I8ADF6-F1
#
_entry.id   AF-A0A1I8ADF6-F1
#
_cell.length_a   1.000
_cell.length_b   1.000
_cell.length_c   1.000
_cell.angle_alpha   90.00
_cell.angle_beta   90.00
_cell.angle_gamma   90.00
#
_symmetry.space_group_name_H-M   'P 1'
#
loop_
_entity.id
_entity.type
_entity.pdbx_description
1 polymer ?
#
loop_
_entity_poly.entity_id
_entity_poly.type
_entity_poly.pdbx_seq_one_letter_code
_entity_poly.pdbx_strand_id
1 'polypeptide(L)'
;MDRVPNCFIKEVLVQLDYERECWFGWSRRLRELPLIWGQIANSKPFKKSACLQVYFMNDREAVFTATTFLNSTHHLTVVNLQQYYFKHIYIEDGAEEMAAYPRYYPLTKKNFDLLRKLLSIGHSCTLILKFRKHQNHTLLQQLLSIPSRIEDVELYDQLPSTVKALTPLIERGTLRRLYCHAAKNDSLTVLYKFMTFKGLHSFHLELEDRRPSTYKEVLRKMIDTLLYPKRYNYRLSMYASYRKLFRRITTKKMRQQLNVSFDSLLRNNCLSYGRLHV
;
A
#
# COMPACT_ATOMS: atom_id res chain seq x y z
N MET A 1 20.34 -34.22 -6.00
CA MET A 1 19.34 -33.24 -5.53
C MET A 1 17.98 -33.72 -6.03
N ASP A 2 17.13 -34.18 -5.12
CA ASP A 2 15.79 -34.64 -5.46
C ASP A 2 14.97 -33.48 -6.00
N ARG A 3 14.34 -33.69 -7.15
CA ARG A 3 13.52 -32.65 -7.81
C ARG A 3 12.30 -32.38 -6.94
N VAL A 4 12.11 -31.12 -6.57
CA VAL A 4 10.88 -30.67 -5.91
C VAL A 4 9.71 -30.98 -6.86
N PRO A 5 8.70 -31.75 -6.42
CA PRO A 5 7.58 -32.11 -7.28
C PRO A 5 6.87 -30.87 -7.82
N ASN A 6 6.51 -30.86 -9.11
CA ASN A 6 5.80 -29.73 -9.74
C ASN A 6 4.46 -29.40 -9.05
N CYS A 7 3.84 -30.38 -8.37
CA CYS A 7 2.66 -30.14 -7.54
C CYS A 7 2.97 -29.20 -6.37
N PHE A 8 4.10 -29.37 -5.67
CA PHE A 8 4.53 -28.51 -4.57
C PHE A 8 4.69 -27.05 -5.02
N ILE A 9 5.30 -26.82 -6.19
CA ILE A 9 5.48 -25.47 -6.72
C ILE A 9 4.12 -24.82 -7.04
N LYS A 10 3.21 -25.57 -7.68
CA LYS A 10 1.87 -25.08 -7.99
C LYS A 10 1.06 -24.79 -6.71
N GLU A 11 1.18 -25.63 -5.69
CA GLU A 11 0.48 -25.48 -4.40
C GLU A 11 0.97 -24.27 -3.61
N VAL A 12 2.30 -24.06 -3.56
CA VAL A 12 2.90 -22.87 -2.94
C VAL A 12 2.45 -21.60 -3.67
N LEU A 13 2.40 -21.62 -5.00
CA LEU A 13 1.90 -20.49 -5.79
C LEU A 13 0.42 -20.21 -5.52
N VAL A 14 -0.43 -21.24 -5.42
CA VAL A 14 -1.84 -21.10 -5.06
C VAL A 14 -2.02 -20.52 -3.65
N GLN A 15 -1.20 -20.93 -2.69
CA GLN A 15 -1.25 -20.38 -1.33
C GLN A 15 -0.80 -18.91 -1.29
N LEU A 16 0.23 -18.55 -2.06
CA LEU A 16 0.69 -17.17 -2.21
C LEU A 16 -0.34 -16.27 -2.92
N ASP A 17 -1.01 -16.79 -3.96
CA ASP A 17 -2.08 -16.09 -4.67
C ASP A 17 -3.34 -15.96 -3.79
N TYR A 18 -3.66 -16.96 -2.96
CA TYR A 18 -4.79 -16.91 -2.04
C TYR A 18 -4.61 -15.87 -0.92
N GLU A 19 -3.40 -15.77 -0.34
CA GLU A 19 -3.07 -14.71 0.63
C GLU A 19 -3.18 -13.31 0.01
N ARG A 20 -2.90 -13.21 -1.29
CA ARG A 20 -2.96 -11.96 -2.07
C ARG A 20 -4.39 -11.52 -2.40
N GLU A 21 -5.31 -12.44 -2.67
CA GLU A 21 -6.68 -12.15 -3.11
C GLU A 21 -7.73 -12.01 -1.98
N CYS A 22 -7.39 -12.36 -0.73
CA CYS A 22 -8.32 -12.30 0.42
C CYS A 22 -8.62 -10.87 0.95
N TRP A 23 -8.83 -9.91 0.06
CA TRP A 23 -9.30 -8.55 0.39
C TRP A 23 -10.80 -8.48 0.70
N PHE A 24 -11.60 -9.51 0.32
CA PHE A 24 -13.09 -9.45 0.39
C PHE A 24 -13.78 -10.57 1.19
N GLY A 25 -13.10 -11.22 2.14
CA GLY A 25 -13.80 -12.15 3.07
C GLY A 25 -14.17 -13.52 2.48
N TRP A 26 -13.50 -13.97 1.42
CA TRP A 26 -13.74 -15.28 0.80
C TRP A 26 -13.00 -16.42 1.53
N SER A 27 -13.19 -16.54 2.85
CA SER A 27 -12.56 -17.58 3.69
C SER A 27 -13.05 -19.01 3.42
N ARG A 28 -14.07 -19.20 2.56
CA ARG A 28 -14.72 -20.50 2.35
C ARG A 28 -13.90 -21.49 1.52
N ARG A 29 -13.00 -21.04 0.63
CA ARG A 29 -12.30 -21.94 -0.33
C ARG A 29 -11.05 -22.64 0.22
N LEU A 30 -10.56 -22.25 1.39
CA LEU A 30 -9.46 -22.95 2.08
C LEU A 30 -9.79 -24.41 2.44
N ARG A 31 -11.08 -24.77 2.51
CA ARG A 31 -11.54 -26.13 2.88
C ARG A 31 -11.38 -27.16 1.75
N GLU A 32 -11.02 -26.73 0.54
CA GLU A 32 -10.90 -27.60 -0.64
C GLU A 32 -9.46 -28.06 -0.92
N LEU A 33 -8.47 -27.58 -0.15
CA LEU A 33 -7.10 -28.09 -0.25
C LEU A 33 -6.98 -29.50 0.39
N PRO A 34 -6.08 -30.37 -0.13
CA PRO A 34 -5.91 -31.73 0.38
C PRO A 34 -5.67 -31.76 1.91
N LEU A 35 -6.37 -32.65 2.60
CA LEU A 35 -6.46 -32.77 4.06
C LEU A 35 -5.11 -32.75 4.80
N ILE A 36 -4.04 -33.27 4.19
CA ILE A 36 -2.71 -33.38 4.82
C ILE A 36 -2.07 -32.00 5.01
N TRP A 37 -2.15 -31.11 4.02
CA TRP A 37 -1.61 -29.75 4.18
C TRP A 37 -2.60 -28.84 4.91
N GLY A 38 -3.90 -29.06 4.79
CA GLY A 38 -4.88 -28.48 5.71
C GLY A 38 -4.53 -28.78 7.17
N GLN A 39 -4.13 -30.02 7.47
CA GLN A 39 -3.66 -30.44 8.81
C GLN A 39 -2.31 -29.82 9.19
N ILE A 40 -1.32 -29.76 8.29
CA ILE A 40 -0.01 -29.15 8.57
C ILE A 40 -0.12 -27.63 8.74
N ALA A 41 -0.89 -26.97 7.88
CA ALA A 41 -1.30 -25.58 8.02
C ALA A 41 -1.96 -25.36 9.38
N ASN A 42 -2.97 -26.18 9.72
CA ASN A 42 -3.68 -26.09 11.01
C ASN A 42 -2.80 -26.45 12.22
N SER A 43 -1.68 -27.16 12.05
CA SER A 43 -0.78 -27.57 13.14
C SER A 43 0.18 -26.48 13.61
N LYS A 44 0.48 -25.48 12.77
CA LYS A 44 1.16 -24.26 13.22
C LYS A 44 0.09 -23.27 13.66
N PRO A 45 0.16 -22.68 14.86
CA PRO A 45 -0.75 -21.61 15.21
C PRO A 45 -0.53 -20.47 14.23
N PHE A 46 -1.42 -20.35 13.25
CA PHE A 46 -1.41 -19.23 12.33
C PHE A 46 -1.53 -17.96 13.17
N LYS A 47 -0.47 -17.14 13.13
CA LYS A 47 -0.54 -15.81 13.71
C LYS A 47 -1.75 -15.11 13.10
N LYS A 48 -2.59 -14.53 13.94
CA LYS A 48 -3.74 -13.78 13.46
C LYS A 48 -3.26 -12.45 12.85
N SER A 49 -4.01 -11.91 11.90
CA SER A 49 -3.72 -10.59 11.36
C SER A 49 -4.19 -9.49 12.32
N ALA A 50 -3.35 -8.48 12.47
CA ALA A 50 -3.64 -7.28 13.24
C ALA A 50 -3.46 -6.02 12.40
N CYS A 51 -4.06 -4.95 12.88
CA CYS A 51 -3.85 -3.58 12.43
C CYS A 51 -3.01 -2.87 13.50
N LEU A 52 -1.92 -2.22 13.08
CA LEU A 52 -1.13 -1.32 13.92
C LEU A 52 -1.51 0.12 13.58
N GLN A 53 -1.80 0.94 14.57
CA GLN A 53 -2.07 2.37 14.39
C GLN A 53 -1.07 3.15 15.23
N VAL A 54 -0.28 4.01 14.60
CA VAL A 54 0.73 4.87 15.23
C VAL A 54 0.29 6.32 15.07
N TYR A 55 0.31 7.07 16.17
CA TYR A 55 -0.12 8.46 16.23
C TYR A 55 1.04 9.34 16.69
N PHE A 56 1.41 10.33 15.88
CA PHE A 56 2.37 11.37 16.28
C PHE A 56 1.63 12.50 16.97
N MET A 57 1.93 12.71 18.25
CA MET A 57 1.24 13.68 19.11
C MET A 57 1.90 15.06 18.99
N ASN A 58 3.22 15.04 18.92
CA ASN A 58 4.09 16.18 18.71
C ASN A 58 5.42 15.68 18.10
N ASP A 59 6.44 16.53 18.03
CA ASP A 59 7.73 16.19 17.40
C ASP A 59 8.60 15.22 18.22
N ARG A 60 8.19 14.86 19.43
CA ARG A 60 8.95 14.01 20.36
C ARG A 60 8.18 12.77 20.79
N GLU A 61 6.86 12.85 20.82
CA GLU A 61 6.01 11.84 21.41
C GLU A 61 5.10 11.19 20.36
N ALA A 62 5.09 9.86 20.41
CA ALA A 62 4.18 9.05 19.64
C ALA A 62 3.57 7.99 20.53
N VAL A 63 2.34 7.62 20.22
CA VAL A 63 1.66 6.48 20.84
C VAL A 63 1.26 5.49 19.75
N PHE A 64 0.98 4.25 20.13
CA PHE A 64 0.43 3.27 19.22
C PHE A 64 -0.67 2.45 19.88
N THR A 65 -1.56 1.92 19.07
CA THR A 65 -2.50 0.86 19.48
C THR A 65 -2.52 -0.22 18.41
N ALA A 66 -2.97 -1.40 18.79
CA ALA A 66 -3.13 -2.50 17.86
C ALA A 66 -4.53 -3.10 18.04
N THR A 67 -5.15 -3.49 16.93
CA THR A 67 -6.49 -4.08 16.92
C THR A 67 -6.50 -5.32 16.04
N THR A 68 -7.44 -6.23 16.29
CA THR A 68 -7.64 -7.35 15.36
C THR A 68 -8.22 -6.84 14.04
N PHE A 69 -7.78 -7.41 12.92
CA PHE A 69 -8.21 -6.92 11.61
C PHE A 69 -9.74 -6.99 11.38
N LEU A 70 -10.41 -8.01 11.94
CA LEU A 70 -11.86 -8.22 11.79
C LEU A 70 -12.70 -7.44 12.81
N ASN A 71 -12.09 -6.90 13.86
CA ASN A 71 -12.81 -6.19 14.91
C ASN A 71 -11.94 -5.06 15.47
N SER A 72 -12.19 -3.85 14.98
CA SER A 72 -11.50 -2.62 15.39
C SER A 72 -11.79 -2.22 16.84
N THR A 73 -12.84 -2.77 17.47
CA THR A 73 -13.13 -2.53 18.89
C THR A 73 -12.28 -3.40 19.83
N HIS A 74 -11.72 -4.50 19.31
CA HIS A 74 -10.89 -5.41 20.10
C HIS A 74 -9.42 -5.00 20.06
N HIS A 75 -9.04 -4.18 21.05
CA HIS A 75 -7.67 -3.73 21.25
C HIS A 75 -6.77 -4.85 21.80
N LEU A 76 -5.60 -5.01 21.21
CA LEU A 76 -4.59 -5.97 21.60
C LEU A 76 -3.68 -5.37 22.67
N THR A 77 -3.42 -6.15 23.72
CA THR A 77 -2.41 -5.79 24.72
C THR A 77 -1.01 -6.00 24.16
N VAL A 78 -0.03 -5.23 24.66
CA VAL A 78 1.39 -5.34 24.27
C VAL A 78 1.92 -6.77 24.42
N VAL A 79 1.48 -7.47 25.47
CA VAL A 79 1.88 -8.86 25.76
C VAL A 79 1.42 -9.83 24.67
N ASN A 80 0.25 -9.58 24.07
CA ASN A 80 -0.33 -10.46 23.07
C ASN A 80 0.17 -10.20 21.65
N LEU A 81 0.88 -9.10 21.38
CA LEU A 81 1.29 -8.72 20.01
C LEU A 81 2.15 -9.77 19.30
N GLN A 82 2.91 -10.59 20.05
CA GLN A 82 3.75 -11.63 19.46
C GLN A 82 2.97 -12.74 18.76
N GLN A 83 1.69 -12.90 19.09
CA GLN A 83 0.77 -13.87 18.51
C GLN A 83 0.18 -13.39 17.17
N TYR A 84 0.50 -12.18 16.74
CA TYR A 84 -0.06 -11.54 15.55
C TYR A 84 1.04 -11.15 14.55
N TYR A 85 0.62 -10.95 13.30
CA TYR A 85 1.39 -10.22 12.30
C TYR A 85 0.58 -8.99 11.86
N PHE A 86 1.26 -7.90 11.55
CA PHE A 86 0.60 -6.65 11.16
C PHE A 86 0.37 -6.63 9.65
N LYS A 87 -0.90 -6.74 9.25
CA LYS A 87 -1.30 -6.65 7.84
C LYS A 87 -1.42 -5.19 7.39
N HIS A 88 -1.89 -4.32 8.28
CA HIS A 88 -2.03 -2.90 8.05
C HIS A 88 -1.29 -2.09 9.10
N ILE A 89 -0.59 -1.05 8.66
CA ILE A 89 0.09 -0.08 9.52
C ILE A 89 -0.43 1.30 9.15
N TYR A 90 -1.19 1.91 10.05
CA TYR A 90 -1.65 3.29 9.93
C TYR A 90 -0.68 4.18 10.67
N ILE A 91 -0.33 5.30 10.05
CA ILE A 91 0.42 6.37 10.68
C ILE A 91 -0.39 7.64 10.51
N GLU A 92 -0.75 8.28 11.61
CA GLU A 92 -1.67 9.41 11.65
C GLU A 92 -1.18 10.52 12.59
N ASP A 93 -1.72 11.74 12.43
CA ASP A 93 -1.58 12.77 13.46
C ASP A 93 -2.46 12.39 14.66
N GLY A 94 -1.89 12.42 15.86
CA GLY A 94 -2.59 12.19 17.13
C GLY A 94 -3.09 13.48 17.76
N ALA A 95 -3.94 13.33 18.79
CA ALA A 95 -4.32 14.41 19.70
C ALA A 95 -3.68 14.15 21.06
N GLU A 96 -3.16 15.19 21.73
CA GLU A 96 -2.41 15.07 22.99
C GLU A 96 -3.11 14.24 24.08
N GLU A 97 -4.44 14.29 24.12
CA GLU A 97 -5.27 13.51 25.04
C GLU A 97 -5.16 11.98 24.85
N MET A 98 -4.75 11.50 23.67
CA MET A 98 -4.61 10.08 23.39
C MET A 98 -3.64 9.39 24.36
N ALA A 99 -2.64 10.09 24.89
CA ALA A 99 -1.68 9.54 25.85
C ALA A 99 -2.35 9.14 27.18
N ALA A 100 -3.49 9.73 27.54
CA ALA A 100 -4.20 9.44 28.77
C ALA A 100 -5.11 8.20 28.68
N TYR A 101 -5.46 7.74 27.47
CA TYR A 101 -6.38 6.61 27.34
C TYR A 101 -5.64 5.26 27.45
N PRO A 102 -6.12 4.30 28.27
CA PRO A 102 -5.43 3.04 28.54
C PRO A 102 -5.12 2.13 27.34
N ARG A 103 -5.79 2.36 26.20
CA ARG A 103 -5.63 1.57 24.96
C ARG A 103 -4.47 2.00 24.08
N TYR A 104 -3.87 3.17 24.35
CA TYR A 104 -2.72 3.66 23.62
C TYR A 104 -1.47 3.45 24.46
N TYR A 105 -0.45 2.90 23.82
CA TYR A 105 0.83 2.62 24.43
C TYR A 105 1.85 3.65 23.97
N PRO A 106 2.61 4.27 24.88
CA PRO A 106 3.67 5.19 24.48
C PRO A 106 4.72 4.43 23.66
N LEU A 107 5.22 5.06 22.60
CA LEU A 107 6.27 4.50 21.74
C LEU A 107 7.65 4.67 22.37
N THR A 108 7.81 4.17 23.60
CA THR A 108 9.09 4.12 24.32
C THR A 108 10.11 3.26 23.58
N LYS A 109 11.41 3.39 23.90
CA LYS A 109 12.47 2.56 23.32
C LYS A 109 12.14 1.05 23.39
N LYS A 110 11.65 0.57 24.54
CA LYS A 110 11.27 -0.83 24.75
C LYS A 110 10.14 -1.27 23.82
N ASN A 111 9.08 -0.46 23.70
CA ASN A 111 7.95 -0.77 22.84
C ASN A 111 8.32 -0.67 21.35
N PHE A 112 9.18 0.28 21.01
CA PHE A 112 9.71 0.44 19.66
C PHE A 112 10.56 -0.75 19.23
N ASP A 113 11.45 -1.25 20.10
CA ASP A 113 12.25 -2.45 19.82
C ASP A 113 11.38 -3.70 19.69
N LEU A 114 10.29 -3.80 20.46
CA LEU A 114 9.28 -4.85 20.27
C LEU A 114 8.63 -4.76 18.88
N LEU A 115 8.12 -3.59 18.49
CA LEU A 115 7.52 -3.40 17.17
C LEU A 115 8.53 -3.66 16.04
N ARG A 116 9.77 -3.22 16.20
CA ARG A 116 10.86 -3.52 15.27
C ARG A 116 11.04 -5.02 15.07
N LYS A 117 11.09 -5.79 16.15
CA LYS A 117 11.20 -7.26 16.09
C LYS A 117 9.99 -7.90 15.42
N LEU A 118 8.79 -7.37 15.62
CA LEU A 118 7.56 -7.94 15.03
C LEU A 118 7.43 -7.62 13.54
N LEU A 119 7.79 -6.40 13.14
CA LEU A 119 7.69 -5.92 11.77
C LEU A 119 8.82 -6.44 10.87
N SER A 120 9.95 -6.87 11.44
CA SER A 120 11.07 -7.44 10.67
C SER A 120 10.87 -8.90 10.22
N ILE A 121 9.77 -9.56 10.64
CA ILE A 121 9.56 -11.01 10.43
C ILE A 121 9.32 -11.39 8.95
N GLY A 122 9.13 -10.45 8.02
CA GLY A 122 9.00 -10.79 6.60
C GLY A 122 7.59 -10.78 6.04
N HIS A 123 6.56 -10.54 6.86
CA HIS A 123 5.18 -10.50 6.38
C HIS A 123 4.94 -9.28 5.50
N SER A 124 4.17 -9.47 4.41
CA SER A 124 3.71 -8.35 3.59
C SER A 124 2.73 -7.49 4.37
N CYS A 125 2.85 -6.18 4.23
CA CYS A 125 1.92 -5.25 4.84
C CYS A 125 1.55 -4.09 3.91
N THR A 126 0.39 -3.51 4.20
CA THR A 126 -0.09 -2.26 3.63
C THR A 126 0.21 -1.13 4.61
N LEU A 127 0.92 -0.12 4.13
CA LEU A 127 1.25 1.07 4.88
C LEU A 127 0.30 2.21 4.50
N ILE A 128 -0.32 2.85 5.48
CA ILE A 128 -1.32 3.89 5.29
C ILE A 128 -0.84 5.14 6.02
N LEU A 129 -0.55 6.20 5.26
CA LEU A 129 0.00 7.46 5.78
C LEU A 129 -1.06 8.56 5.68
N LYS A 130 -1.57 8.98 6.84
CA LYS A 130 -2.64 9.96 7.01
C LYS A 130 -2.29 10.98 8.09
N PHE A 131 -1.21 11.72 7.86
CA PHE A 131 -0.75 12.80 8.73
C PHE A 131 -0.34 14.04 7.92
N ARG A 132 -0.45 15.22 8.52
CA ARG A 132 -0.15 16.52 7.93
C ARG A 132 0.93 17.28 8.71
N LYS A 133 0.95 17.17 10.05
CA LYS A 133 1.79 18.05 10.90
C LYS A 133 3.22 17.52 11.10
N HIS A 134 3.40 16.19 11.19
CA HIS A 134 4.67 15.59 11.65
C HIS A 134 5.43 14.81 10.57
N GLN A 135 5.50 15.35 9.34
CA GLN A 135 6.07 14.61 8.20
C GLN A 135 7.58 14.42 8.24
N ASN A 136 8.30 15.26 8.98
CA ASN A 136 9.75 15.17 9.16
C ASN A 136 10.14 14.45 10.45
N HIS A 137 9.18 13.79 11.11
CA HIS A 137 9.44 13.13 12.38
C HIS A 137 10.45 11.97 12.20
N THR A 138 11.52 11.95 13.01
CA THR A 138 12.57 10.92 12.91
C THR A 138 12.03 9.50 13.08
N LEU A 139 11.10 9.29 14.01
CA LEU A 139 10.41 8.01 14.22
C LEU A 139 9.64 7.54 12.98
N LEU A 140 9.10 8.43 12.14
CA LEU A 140 8.49 8.05 10.87
C LEU A 140 9.53 7.37 9.97
N GLN A 141 10.69 8.00 9.76
CA GLN A 141 11.76 7.42 8.94
C GLN A 141 12.22 6.06 9.49
N GLN A 142 12.34 5.94 10.81
CA GLN A 142 12.69 4.68 11.44
C GLN A 142 11.61 3.61 11.22
N LEU A 143 10.32 3.95 11.39
CA LEU A 143 9.20 3.04 11.16
C LEU A 143 9.11 2.59 9.70
N LEU A 144 9.32 3.49 8.73
CA LEU A 144 9.35 3.14 7.31
C LEU A 144 10.54 2.26 6.93
N SER A 145 11.61 2.31 7.71
CA SER A 145 12.82 1.52 7.48
C SER A 145 12.70 0.07 8.00
N ILE A 146 11.83 -0.17 8.98
CA ILE A 146 11.75 -1.45 9.69
C ILE A 146 11.09 -2.58 8.88
N PRO A 147 9.86 -2.43 8.34
CA PRO A 147 9.18 -3.54 7.69
C PRO A 147 9.99 -4.02 6.49
N SER A 148 10.23 -5.32 6.45
CA SER A 148 10.99 -5.95 5.38
C SER A 148 10.22 -6.05 4.06
N ARG A 149 8.88 -5.99 4.10
CA ARG A 149 8.00 -6.15 2.92
C ARG A 149 6.77 -5.24 2.97
N ILE A 150 6.96 -3.97 2.62
CA ILE A 150 5.84 -3.08 2.31
C ILE A 150 5.48 -3.28 0.84
N GLU A 151 4.32 -3.88 0.58
CA GLU A 151 3.83 -4.12 -0.79
C GLU A 151 2.90 -3.02 -1.26
N ASP A 152 2.16 -2.42 -0.33
CA ASP A 152 1.16 -1.41 -0.65
C ASP A 152 1.39 -0.17 0.19
N VAL A 153 1.26 0.99 -0.45
CA VAL A 153 1.30 2.27 0.24
C VAL A 153 0.06 3.07 -0.15
N GLU A 154 -0.65 3.58 0.84
CA GLU A 154 -1.74 4.54 0.66
C GLU A 154 -1.34 5.87 1.29
N LEU A 155 -1.44 6.94 0.52
CA LEU A 155 -1.10 8.30 0.91
C LEU A 155 -2.36 9.16 0.94
N TYR A 156 -2.61 9.84 2.05
CA TYR A 156 -3.70 10.81 2.19
C TYR A 156 -3.14 12.20 2.46
N ASP A 157 -3.45 13.18 1.60
CA ASP A 157 -3.11 14.61 1.76
C ASP A 157 -1.61 14.90 1.94
N GLN A 158 -0.74 14.11 1.29
CA GLN A 158 0.71 14.15 1.55
C GLN A 158 1.46 15.21 0.77
N LEU A 159 2.52 15.76 1.38
CA LEU A 159 3.45 16.71 0.75
C LEU A 159 4.64 15.96 0.10
N PRO A 160 5.46 16.65 -0.73
CA PRO A 160 6.61 16.04 -1.39
C PRO A 160 7.62 15.37 -0.45
N SER A 161 7.76 15.87 0.79
CA SER A 161 8.62 15.31 1.85
C SER A 161 8.25 13.87 2.21
N THR A 162 6.96 13.60 2.46
CA THR A 162 6.49 12.24 2.76
C THR A 162 6.74 11.30 1.58
N VAL A 163 6.52 11.79 0.37
CA VAL A 163 6.77 10.98 -0.84
C VAL A 163 8.27 10.65 -0.97
N LYS A 164 9.17 11.58 -0.65
CA LYS A 164 10.62 11.31 -0.62
C LYS A 164 11.00 10.27 0.44
N ALA A 165 10.34 10.27 1.59
CA ALA A 165 10.55 9.26 2.65
C ALA A 165 10.25 7.83 2.18
N LEU A 166 9.45 7.66 1.13
CA LEU A 166 9.14 6.36 0.54
C LEU A 166 10.19 5.87 -0.47
N THR A 167 11.16 6.70 -0.88
CA THR A 167 12.20 6.33 -1.85
C THR A 167 12.92 5.03 -1.46
N PRO A 168 13.31 4.80 -0.18
CA PRO A 168 13.95 3.55 0.23
C PRO A 168 13.05 2.30 0.08
N LEU A 169 11.73 2.46 0.02
CA LEU A 169 10.81 1.33 -0.24
C LEU A 169 10.81 0.94 -1.73
N ILE A 170 10.99 1.92 -2.60
CA ILE A 170 11.14 1.69 -4.04
C ILE A 170 12.47 0.99 -4.31
N GLU A 171 13.56 1.52 -3.75
CA GLU A 171 14.92 0.98 -3.94
C GLU A 171 15.01 -0.48 -3.49
N ARG A 172 14.26 -0.84 -2.43
CA ARG A 172 14.16 -2.20 -1.93
C ARG A 172 13.40 -3.18 -2.83
N GLY A 173 12.70 -2.75 -3.87
CA GLY A 173 12.04 -3.69 -4.78
C GLY A 173 10.66 -4.18 -4.32
N THR A 174 10.21 -3.83 -3.12
CA THR A 174 9.06 -4.50 -2.47
C THR A 174 7.72 -3.88 -2.83
N LEU A 175 7.70 -2.57 -3.14
CA LEU A 175 6.46 -1.84 -3.40
C LEU A 175 5.79 -2.31 -4.70
N ARG A 176 4.56 -2.79 -4.58
CA ARG A 176 3.72 -3.29 -5.68
C ARG A 176 2.58 -2.35 -6.00
N ARG A 177 1.98 -1.69 -5.01
CA ARG A 177 0.85 -0.79 -5.22
C ARG A 177 1.06 0.52 -4.49
N LEU A 178 0.75 1.63 -5.17
CA LEU A 178 0.79 2.96 -4.58
C LEU A 178 -0.54 3.65 -4.86
N TYR A 179 -1.22 4.05 -3.80
CA TYR A 179 -2.45 4.82 -3.84
C TYR A 179 -2.19 6.20 -3.26
N CYS A 180 -2.56 7.24 -4.00
CA CYS A 180 -2.39 8.63 -3.59
C CYS A 180 -3.73 9.33 -3.67
N HIS A 181 -4.25 9.69 -2.50
CA HIS A 181 -5.50 10.41 -2.33
C HIS A 181 -5.24 11.90 -2.13
N ALA A 182 -5.97 12.72 -2.87
CA ALA A 182 -5.87 14.18 -2.86
C ALA A 182 -4.42 14.67 -3.07
N ALA A 183 -3.75 14.16 -4.11
CA ALA A 183 -2.41 14.58 -4.44
C ALA A 183 -2.37 16.04 -4.90
N LYS A 184 -1.41 16.79 -4.34
CA LYS A 184 -1.09 18.17 -4.71
C LYS A 184 -0.15 18.24 -5.90
N ASN A 185 -0.20 19.34 -6.64
CA ASN A 185 0.59 19.54 -7.85
C ASN A 185 2.11 19.49 -7.61
N ASP A 186 2.58 19.97 -6.46
CA ASP A 186 3.98 19.94 -6.05
C ASP A 186 4.53 18.52 -5.86
N SER A 187 3.65 17.58 -5.48
CA SER A 187 3.97 16.19 -5.18
C SER A 187 4.03 15.33 -6.45
N LEU A 188 3.40 15.76 -7.54
CA LEU A 188 3.32 15.02 -8.80
C LEU A 188 4.67 14.67 -9.38
N THR A 189 5.64 15.58 -9.33
CA THR A 189 6.99 15.33 -9.87
C THR A 189 7.67 14.15 -9.17
N VAL A 190 7.45 14.01 -7.85
CA VAL A 190 7.99 12.89 -7.09
C VAL A 190 7.18 11.63 -7.41
N LEU A 191 5.85 11.72 -7.48
CA LEU A 191 4.96 10.61 -7.81
C LEU A 191 5.22 10.00 -9.20
N TYR A 192 5.56 10.80 -10.21
CA TYR A 192 5.92 10.28 -11.54
C TYR A 192 7.17 9.41 -11.51
N LYS A 193 8.10 9.60 -10.56
CA LYS A 193 9.25 8.70 -10.39
C LYS A 193 8.82 7.31 -9.94
N PHE A 194 7.70 7.17 -9.23
CA PHE A 194 7.17 5.85 -8.85
C PHE A 194 6.57 5.14 -10.06
N MET A 195 5.95 5.87 -11.00
CA MET A 195 5.34 5.28 -12.19
C MET A 195 6.35 4.58 -13.10
N THR A 196 7.61 5.02 -13.09
CA THR A 196 8.69 4.41 -13.87
C THR A 196 9.32 3.20 -13.17
N PHE A 197 8.91 2.90 -11.93
CA PHE A 197 9.45 1.80 -11.16
C PHE A 197 9.02 0.43 -11.71
N LYS A 198 9.99 -0.43 -12.03
CA LYS A 198 9.74 -1.75 -12.63
C LYS A 198 8.95 -2.70 -11.71
N GLY A 199 9.08 -2.56 -10.39
CA GLY A 199 8.37 -3.40 -9.42
C GLY A 199 6.91 -3.02 -9.20
N LEU A 200 6.50 -1.81 -9.61
CA LEU A 200 5.16 -1.29 -9.38
C LEU A 200 4.15 -1.95 -10.32
N HIS A 201 3.14 -2.58 -9.74
CA HIS A 201 2.04 -3.24 -10.45
C HIS A 201 0.82 -2.33 -10.58
N SER A 202 0.56 -1.48 -9.58
CA SER A 202 -0.57 -0.54 -9.63
C SER A 202 -0.20 0.81 -9.05
N PHE A 203 -0.72 1.86 -9.67
CA PHE A 203 -0.58 3.24 -9.25
C PHE A 203 -1.96 3.91 -9.35
N HIS A 204 -2.47 4.43 -8.25
CA HIS A 204 -3.71 5.17 -8.19
C HIS A 204 -3.42 6.60 -7.72
N LEU A 205 -4.00 7.57 -8.41
CA LEU A 205 -3.81 8.99 -8.18
C LEU A 205 -5.16 9.70 -8.25
N GLU A 206 -5.64 10.16 -7.12
CA GLU A 206 -6.77 11.07 -6.99
C GLU A 206 -6.22 12.47 -6.77
N LEU A 207 -6.53 13.41 -7.66
CA LEU A 207 -6.05 14.79 -7.55
C LEU A 207 -6.92 15.59 -6.59
N GLU A 208 -6.30 16.46 -5.78
CA GLU A 208 -7.03 17.40 -4.94
C GLU A 208 -7.71 18.49 -5.80
N ASP A 209 -6.96 19.04 -6.77
CA ASP A 209 -7.45 20.08 -7.67
C ASP A 209 -8.35 19.49 -8.76
N ARG A 210 -9.63 19.87 -8.74
CA ARG A 210 -10.65 19.42 -9.68
C ARG A 210 -10.68 20.23 -10.98
N ARG A 211 -9.79 21.20 -11.15
CA ARG A 211 -9.75 22.04 -12.35
C ARG A 211 -9.36 21.22 -13.59
N PRO A 212 -10.10 21.34 -14.71
CA PRO A 212 -9.81 20.58 -15.92
C PRO A 212 -8.42 20.83 -16.52
N SER A 213 -7.87 22.04 -16.36
CA SER A 213 -6.53 22.40 -16.85
C SER A 213 -5.45 21.62 -16.12
N THR A 214 -5.51 21.58 -14.79
CA THR A 214 -4.60 20.79 -13.94
C THR A 214 -4.65 19.32 -14.34
N TYR A 215 -5.84 18.73 -14.42
CA TYR A 215 -6.00 17.33 -14.83
C TYR A 215 -5.42 17.04 -16.23
N LYS A 216 -5.61 17.93 -17.20
CA LYS A 216 -5.06 17.79 -18.56
C LYS A 216 -3.54 17.71 -18.54
N GLU A 217 -2.89 18.57 -17.76
CA GLU A 217 -1.43 18.58 -17.63
C GLU A 217 -0.91 17.33 -16.92
N VAL A 218 -1.57 16.92 -15.83
CA VAL A 218 -1.25 15.67 -15.12
C VAL A 218 -1.36 14.47 -16.06
N LEU A 219 -2.51 14.33 -16.73
CA LEU A 219 -2.76 13.21 -17.63
C LEU A 219 -1.74 13.17 -18.77
N ARG A 220 -1.39 14.32 -19.36
CA ARG A 220 -0.34 14.39 -20.39
C ARG A 220 0.99 13.89 -19.85
N LYS A 221 1.46 14.39 -18.71
CA LYS A 221 2.71 13.95 -18.09
C LYS A 221 2.70 12.47 -17.73
N MET A 222 1.58 11.95 -17.21
CA MET A 222 1.41 10.51 -16.94
C MET A 222 1.55 9.68 -18.21
N ILE A 223 0.89 10.07 -19.30
CA ILE A 223 0.97 9.40 -20.60
C ILE A 223 2.41 9.42 -21.11
N ASP A 224 3.06 10.57 -21.09
CA ASP A 224 4.45 10.71 -21.55
C ASP A 224 5.39 9.83 -20.71
N THR A 225 5.19 9.79 -19.39
CA THR A 225 5.96 8.96 -18.45
C THR A 225 5.77 7.47 -18.72
N LEU A 226 4.53 7.04 -19.00
CA LEU A 226 4.21 5.63 -19.31
C LEU A 226 4.72 5.22 -20.70
N LEU A 227 4.72 6.13 -21.68
CA LEU A 227 5.15 5.80 -23.04
C LEU A 227 6.66 5.91 -23.25
N TYR A 228 7.37 6.62 -22.37
CA TYR A 228 8.82 6.80 -22.45
C TYR A 228 9.58 5.45 -22.39
N PRO A 229 9.33 4.56 -21.41
CA PRO A 229 9.84 3.20 -21.49
C PRO A 229 9.01 2.41 -22.51
N LYS A 230 9.57 2.14 -23.70
CA LYS A 230 8.98 1.28 -24.77
C LYS A 230 8.77 -0.20 -24.37
N ARG A 231 8.57 -0.50 -23.09
CA ARG A 231 8.80 -1.83 -22.51
C ARG A 231 7.56 -2.51 -21.91
N TYR A 232 6.43 -1.82 -21.75
CA TYR A 232 5.34 -2.38 -20.94
C TYR A 232 3.94 -2.10 -21.47
N ASN A 233 3.06 -3.10 -21.31
CA ASN A 233 1.62 -2.97 -21.50
C ASN A 233 1.01 -2.35 -20.24
N TYR A 234 0.69 -1.08 -20.32
CA TYR A 234 0.09 -0.33 -19.22
C TYR A 234 -1.42 -0.22 -19.44
N ARG A 235 -2.21 -0.55 -18.40
CA ARG A 235 -3.66 -0.30 -18.36
C ARG A 235 -3.94 0.99 -17.61
N LEU A 236 -4.35 2.03 -18.30
CA LEU A 236 -4.78 3.29 -17.72
C LEU A 236 -6.30 3.25 -17.54
N SER A 237 -6.81 3.40 -16.31
CA SER A 237 -8.24 3.53 -16.04
C SER A 237 -8.55 4.93 -15.54
N MET A 238 -9.53 5.57 -16.15
CA MET A 238 -9.92 6.95 -15.86
C MET A 238 -11.43 7.12 -15.87
N TYR A 239 -11.92 8.17 -15.23
CA TYR A 239 -13.35 8.44 -15.21
C TYR A 239 -13.90 8.72 -16.62
N ALA A 240 -15.11 8.23 -16.89
CA ALA A 240 -15.69 8.23 -18.24
C ALA A 240 -15.79 9.62 -18.89
N SER A 241 -15.98 10.69 -18.11
CA SER A 241 -16.08 12.06 -18.63
C SER A 241 -14.78 12.53 -19.31
N TYR A 242 -13.63 11.97 -18.96
CA TYR A 242 -12.32 12.35 -19.53
C TYR A 242 -12.03 11.72 -20.89
N ARG A 243 -12.92 10.87 -21.43
CA ARG A 243 -12.75 10.23 -22.75
C ARG A 243 -12.47 11.22 -23.86
N LYS A 244 -13.20 12.34 -23.90
CA LYS A 244 -13.00 13.39 -24.91
C LYS A 244 -11.63 14.06 -24.76
N LEU A 245 -11.22 14.36 -23.52
CA LEU A 245 -9.92 14.96 -23.22
C LEU A 245 -8.77 14.03 -23.63
N PHE A 246 -8.83 12.76 -23.22
CA PHE A 246 -7.84 11.74 -23.57
C PHE A 246 -7.65 11.64 -25.09
N ARG A 247 -8.74 11.59 -25.87
CA ARG A 247 -8.67 11.55 -27.34
C ARG A 247 -8.02 12.79 -27.96
N ARG A 248 -8.18 13.96 -27.34
CA ARG A 248 -7.58 15.22 -27.82
C ARG A 248 -6.08 15.29 -27.56
N ILE A 249 -5.60 14.71 -26.47
CA ILE A 249 -4.18 14.80 -26.08
C ILE A 249 -3.34 13.59 -26.54
N THR A 250 -3.97 12.56 -27.12
CA THR A 250 -3.27 11.35 -27.58
C THR A 250 -3.35 11.13 -29.08
N THR A 251 -2.23 10.76 -29.68
CA THR A 251 -2.18 10.34 -31.09
C THR A 251 -2.76 8.93 -31.26
N LYS A 252 -3.08 8.53 -32.50
CA LYS A 252 -3.52 7.15 -32.81
C LYS A 252 -2.48 6.11 -32.35
N LYS A 253 -1.19 6.39 -32.57
CA LYS A 253 -0.08 5.54 -32.15
C LYS A 253 -0.01 5.38 -30.62
N MET A 254 -0.11 6.48 -29.87
CA MET A 254 -0.13 6.44 -28.40
C MET A 254 -1.30 5.58 -27.87
N ARG A 255 -2.48 5.70 -28.49
CA ARG A 255 -3.67 4.93 -28.12
C ARG A 255 -3.56 3.43 -28.40
N GLN A 256 -2.74 3.03 -29.37
CA GLN A 256 -2.45 1.61 -29.63
C GLN A 256 -1.48 1.02 -28.60
N GLN A 257 -0.67 1.86 -27.95
CA GLN A 257 0.32 1.44 -26.95
C GLN A 257 -0.25 1.44 -25.52
N LEU A 258 -1.36 2.15 -25.27
CA LEU A 258 -2.01 2.22 -23.97
C LEU A 258 -3.30 1.41 -24.00
N ASN A 259 -3.45 0.45 -23.08
CA ASN A 259 -4.76 -0.13 -22.83
C ASN A 259 -5.54 0.84 -21.92
N VAL A 260 -6.62 1.44 -22.41
CA VAL A 260 -7.36 2.46 -21.64
C VAL A 260 -8.79 2.02 -21.36
N SER A 261 -9.14 1.92 -20.08
CA SER A 261 -10.53 1.75 -19.64
C SER A 261 -11.13 3.05 -19.12
N PHE A 262 -12.41 3.25 -19.44
CA PHE A 262 -13.20 4.37 -18.97
C PHE A 262 -14.33 3.83 -18.10
N ASP A 263 -14.36 4.24 -16.83
CA ASP A 263 -15.30 3.71 -15.85
C ASP A 263 -16.12 4.86 -15.24
N SER A 264 -17.45 4.71 -15.22
CA SER A 264 -18.39 5.67 -14.63
C SER A 264 -18.52 5.53 -13.11
N LEU A 265 -17.97 4.46 -12.53
CA LEU A 265 -17.96 4.22 -11.08
C LEU A 265 -16.74 4.85 -10.39
N LEU A 266 -15.72 5.24 -11.17
CA LEU A 266 -14.59 5.99 -10.62
C LEU A 266 -15.07 7.37 -10.13
N ARG A 267 -14.45 7.89 -9.07
CA ARG A 267 -14.72 9.27 -8.64
C ARG A 267 -14.24 10.25 -9.72
N ASN A 268 -14.94 11.37 -9.85
CA ASN A 268 -14.42 12.53 -10.58
C ASN A 268 -13.02 12.86 -10.05
N ASN A 269 -12.02 12.97 -10.94
CA ASN A 269 -10.59 13.24 -10.67
C ASN A 269 -9.72 12.05 -10.25
N CYS A 270 -10.21 10.81 -10.35
CA CYS A 270 -9.36 9.63 -10.22
C CYS A 270 -8.68 9.26 -11.54
N LEU A 271 -7.35 9.17 -11.49
CA LEU A 271 -6.48 8.54 -12.48
C LEU A 271 -5.91 7.28 -11.85
N SER A 272 -6.09 6.14 -12.50
CA SER A 272 -5.47 4.90 -12.03
C SER A 272 -4.77 4.23 -13.19
N TYR A 273 -3.67 3.55 -12.90
CA TYR A 273 -2.97 2.74 -13.87
C TYR A 273 -2.57 1.42 -13.19
N GLY A 274 -2.75 0.32 -13.91
CA GLY A 274 -2.28 -1.01 -13.55
C GLY A 274 -1.41 -1.56 -14.66
N ARG A 275 -0.27 -2.17 -14.31
CA ARG A 275 0.53 -2.91 -15.26
C ARG A 275 -0.22 -4.18 -15.63
N LEU A 276 -0.39 -4.43 -16.93
CA LEU A 276 -0.85 -5.72 -17.39
C LEU A 276 0.35 -6.65 -17.39
N HIS A 277 0.32 -7.64 -16.50
CA HIS A 277 1.14 -8.83 -16.68
C HIS A 277 0.52 -9.59 -17.85
N VAL A 278 1.19 -9.56 -18.99
CA VAL A 278 0.89 -10.40 -20.15
C VAL A 278 1.76 -11.65 -20.04
#